data_AF-A0A060CKN7-F1
#
_entry.id   AF-A0A060CKN7-F1
#
_cell.length_a   1.000
_cell.length_b   1.000
_cell.length_c   1.000
_cell.angle_alpha   90.00
_cell.angle_beta   90.00
_cell.angle_gamma   90.00
#
_symmetry.space_group_name_H-M   'P 1'
#
loop_
_entity.id
_entity.type
_entity.pdbx_description
1 polymer ?
#
loop_
_entity_poly.entity_id
_entity_poly.type
_entity_poly.pdbx_seq_one_letter_code
_entity_poly.pdbx_strand_id
1 'polypeptide(L)'
;MISPEGTFPIVGRSSTYRFGAMQALSMAALRKQLPAALTPAGTRAALTAVIRRMIEAPGTFDDKGWLRIGLAGAQPKAAEEYINTGSIYLCTFGLLQLGLPASDPFWTRPQRAVDAT
;
A
#
# COMPACT_ATOMS: atom_id res chain seq x y z
N MET A 1 -9.39 -4.37 5.90
CA MET A 1 -9.90 -3.14 6.55
C MET A 1 -9.01 -2.00 6.10
N ILE A 2 -9.50 -1.13 5.21
CA ILE A 2 -8.86 0.14 4.85
C ILE A 2 -9.92 1.20 5.12
N SER A 3 -9.61 2.20 5.94
CA SER A 3 -10.52 3.31 6.22
C SER A 3 -10.61 4.26 5.02
N PRO A 4 -11.66 5.09 4.91
CA PRO A 4 -11.76 6.12 3.87
C PRO A 4 -10.55 7.07 3.81
N GLU A 5 -9.84 7.26 4.93
CA GLU A 5 -8.63 8.09 5.06
C GLU A 5 -7.35 7.38 4.60
N GLY A 6 -7.44 6.15 4.07
CA GLY A 6 -6.30 5.37 3.63
C GLY A 6 -5.47 4.82 4.78
N THR A 7 -6.09 4.54 5.94
CA THR A 7 -5.42 3.92 7.09
C THR A 7 -5.87 2.48 7.28
N PHE A 8 -5.05 1.67 7.93
CA PHE A 8 -5.36 0.30 8.30
C PHE A 8 -4.72 -0.01 9.65
N PRO A 9 -5.29 -0.94 10.44
CA PRO A 9 -4.70 -1.31 11.72
C PRO A 9 -3.35 -2.00 11.52
N ILE A 10 -2.36 -1.55 12.28
CA ILE A 10 -1.04 -2.15 12.30
C ILE A 10 -1.05 -3.27 13.34
N VAL A 11 -1.02 -4.52 12.86
CA VAL A 11 -1.08 -5.70 13.71
C VAL A 11 0.03 -6.67 13.30
N GLY A 12 0.74 -7.20 14.31
CA GLY A 12 1.78 -8.20 14.10
C GLY A 12 3.18 -7.59 13.95
N ARG A 13 4.08 -8.39 13.37
CA ARG A 13 5.49 -8.05 13.15
C ARG A 13 5.71 -7.54 11.74
N SER A 14 6.92 -7.05 11.44
CA SER A 14 7.29 -6.56 10.11
C SER A 14 6.48 -5.33 9.68
N SER A 15 5.98 -4.57 10.66
CA SER A 15 5.13 -3.41 10.43
C SER A 15 5.85 -2.30 9.65
N THR A 16 7.18 -2.24 9.75
CA THR A 16 8.05 -1.29 9.03
C THR A 16 8.13 -1.55 7.52
N TYR A 17 7.52 -2.63 7.02
CA TYR A 17 7.29 -2.83 5.58
C TYR A 17 6.14 -1.97 5.04
N ARG A 18 5.58 -1.06 5.84
CA ARG A 18 4.60 -0.04 5.43
C ARG A 18 3.39 -0.68 4.74
N PHE A 19 3.21 -0.39 3.45
CA PHE A 19 2.11 -0.89 2.62
C PHE A 19 2.36 -2.32 2.09
N GLY A 20 3.42 -3.00 2.51
CA GLY A 20 3.68 -4.41 2.16
C GLY A 20 2.54 -5.35 2.55
N ALA A 21 1.78 -5.02 3.62
CA ALA A 21 0.55 -5.74 4.00
C ALA A 21 -0.52 -5.76 2.90
N MET A 22 -0.45 -4.87 1.91
CA MET A 22 -1.37 -4.82 0.77
C MET A 22 -1.08 -5.86 -0.31
N GLN A 23 -0.04 -6.69 -0.15
CA GLN A 23 0.36 -7.70 -1.14
C GLN A 23 -0.79 -8.57 -1.62
N ALA A 24 -1.60 -9.13 -0.72
CA ALA A 24 -2.68 -10.04 -1.13
C ALA A 24 -3.74 -9.33 -2.01
N LEU A 25 -4.13 -8.10 -1.65
CA LEU A 25 -5.09 -7.31 -2.42
C LEU A 25 -4.50 -6.87 -3.76
N SER A 26 -3.24 -6.44 -3.75
CA SER A 26 -2.47 -6.07 -4.93
C SER A 26 -2.32 -7.23 -5.92
N MET A 27 -1.98 -8.42 -5.40
CA MET A 27 -1.89 -9.67 -6.16
C MET A 27 -3.24 -10.08 -6.73
N ALA A 28 -4.32 -9.98 -5.96
CA ALA A 28 -5.67 -10.27 -6.44
C ALA A 28 -6.09 -9.34 -7.59
N ALA A 29 -5.73 -8.06 -7.53
CA ALA A 29 -5.95 -7.11 -8.62
C ALA A 29 -5.16 -7.49 -9.88
N LEU A 30 -3.87 -7.83 -9.72
CA LEU A 30 -3.01 -8.29 -10.81
C LEU A 30 -3.55 -9.56 -11.49
N ARG A 31 -3.96 -10.56 -10.68
CA ARG A 31 -4.44 -11.86 -11.16
C ARG A 31 -5.91 -11.88 -11.62
N LYS A 32 -6.61 -10.74 -11.58
CA LYS A 32 -8.06 -10.66 -11.88
C LYS A 32 -8.93 -11.55 -10.97
N GLN A 33 -8.54 -11.63 -9.71
CA GLN A 33 -9.18 -12.47 -8.68
C GLN A 33 -9.76 -11.62 -7.54
N LEU A 34 -10.22 -10.39 -7.84
CA LEU A 34 -10.90 -9.57 -6.85
C LEU A 34 -12.27 -10.21 -6.48
N PRO A 35 -12.64 -10.25 -5.20
CA PRO A 35 -13.99 -10.63 -4.79
C PRO A 35 -15.06 -9.75 -5.45
N ALA A 36 -16.25 -10.29 -5.69
CA ALA A 36 -17.33 -9.57 -6.37
C ALA A 36 -17.74 -8.25 -5.69
N ALA A 37 -17.56 -8.15 -4.38
CA ALA A 37 -17.82 -6.93 -3.60
C ALA A 37 -16.80 -5.80 -3.88
N LEU A 38 -15.65 -6.09 -4.49
CA LEU A 38 -14.61 -5.10 -4.78
C LEU A 38 -14.57 -4.77 -6.27
N THR A 39 -14.62 -3.48 -6.59
CA THR A 39 -14.45 -3.00 -7.96
C THR A 39 -12.97 -2.69 -8.25
N PRO A 40 -12.50 -2.85 -9.50
CA PRO A 40 -11.12 -2.47 -9.85
C PRO A 40 -10.78 -1.02 -9.51
N ALA A 41 -11.68 -0.07 -9.81
CA ALA A 41 -11.47 1.34 -9.52
C ALA A 41 -11.46 1.65 -8.01
N GLY A 42 -12.32 0.99 -7.22
CA GLY A 42 -12.31 1.12 -5.76
C GLY A 42 -11.04 0.54 -5.13
N THR A 43 -10.60 -0.62 -5.61
CA THR A 43 -9.32 -1.23 -5.19
C THR A 43 -8.14 -0.33 -5.54
N ARG A 44 -8.11 0.26 -6.74
CA ARG A 44 -7.11 1.28 -7.12
C ARG A 44 -7.10 2.43 -6.11
N ALA A 45 -8.25 3.03 -5.85
CA ALA A 45 -8.35 4.16 -4.93
C ALA A 45 -7.86 3.81 -3.52
N ALA A 46 -8.26 2.65 -2.98
CA ALA A 46 -7.85 2.20 -1.66
C ALA A 46 -6.33 1.95 -1.56
N LEU A 47 -5.75 1.23 -2.52
CA LEU A 47 -4.30 0.98 -2.58
C LEU A 47 -3.53 2.29 -2.70
N THR A 48 -3.94 3.17 -3.62
CA THR A 48 -3.32 4.48 -3.81
C THR A 48 -3.37 5.31 -2.53
N ALA A 49 -4.51 5.37 -1.84
CA ALA A 49 -4.64 6.14 -0.60
C ALA A 49 -3.66 5.65 0.48
N VAL A 50 -3.59 4.34 0.71
CA VAL A 50 -2.67 3.73 1.69
C VAL A 50 -1.21 4.00 1.32
N ILE A 51 -0.83 3.73 0.06
CA ILE A 51 0.55 3.89 -0.42
C ILE A 51 0.99 5.34 -0.27
N ARG A 52 0.20 6.30 -0.80
CA ARG A 52 0.53 7.73 -0.73
C ARG A 52 0.65 8.21 0.71
N ARG A 53 -0.31 7.85 1.57
CA ARG A 53 -0.29 8.24 2.98
C ARG A 53 0.98 7.81 3.71
N MET A 54 1.47 6.60 3.45
CA MET A 54 2.67 6.09 4.11
C MET A 54 3.96 6.60 3.47
N ILE A 55 4.02 6.68 2.14
CA ILE A 55 5.24 7.02 1.40
C ILE A 55 5.52 8.53 1.39
N GLU A 56 4.46 9.36 1.37
CA GLU A 56 4.56 10.82 1.38
C GLU A 56 4.66 11.40 2.81
N ALA A 57 4.58 10.56 3.84
CA ALA A 57 4.76 11.00 5.23
C ALA A 57 6.16 11.65 5.42
N PRO A 58 6.24 12.81 6.10
CA PRO A 58 7.52 13.49 6.31
C PRO A 58 8.57 12.57 6.96
N GLY A 59 9.80 12.61 6.42
CA GLY A 59 10.92 11.82 6.93
C GLY A 59 10.96 10.36 6.47
N THR A 60 10.04 9.91 5.60
CA THR A 60 10.05 8.55 5.04
C THR A 60 11.31 8.25 4.23
N PHE A 61 11.81 9.23 3.49
CA PHE A 61 13.07 9.12 2.74
C PHE A 61 14.16 9.95 3.38
N ASP A 62 15.40 9.46 3.32
CA ASP A 62 16.58 10.24 3.63
C ASP A 62 17.00 11.20 2.52
N ASP A 63 18.01 12.00 2.81
CA ASP A 63 18.50 13.06 1.92
C ASP A 63 19.15 12.48 0.64
N LYS A 64 19.36 11.15 0.61
CA LYS A 64 19.86 10.39 -0.54
C LYS A 64 18.74 9.60 -1.25
N GLY A 65 17.50 9.72 -0.79
CA GLY A 65 16.33 9.03 -1.36
C GLY A 65 16.13 7.59 -0.90
N TRP A 66 16.82 7.14 0.15
CA TRP A 66 16.60 5.80 0.72
C TRP A 66 15.45 5.80 1.72
N LEU A 67 14.70 4.70 1.77
CA LEU A 67 13.70 4.51 2.82
C LEU A 67 14.36 4.52 4.21
N ARG A 68 13.75 5.25 5.13
CA ARG A 68 14.04 5.13 6.57
C ARG A 68 13.11 4.10 7.20
N ILE A 69 13.64 3.38 8.19
CA ILE A 69 12.87 2.42 9.00
C ILE A 69 11.71 3.14 9.69
N GLY A 70 10.48 2.66 9.47
CA GLY A 70 9.26 3.20 10.07
C GLY A 70 8.02 2.83 9.27
N LEU A 71 6.86 3.21 9.79
CA LEU A 71 5.55 2.99 9.18
C LEU A 71 5.08 4.21 8.37
N ALA A 72 5.20 5.40 8.96
CA ALA A 72 4.92 6.69 8.35
C ALA A 72 5.94 7.69 8.89
N GLY A 73 6.90 8.12 8.06
CA GLY A 73 8.12 8.78 8.53
C GLY A 73 9.17 7.80 9.08
N ALA A 74 10.06 8.31 9.93
CA ALA A 74 11.13 7.53 10.55
C ALA A 74 10.77 7.14 11.99
N GLN A 75 10.67 5.83 12.25
CA GLN A 75 10.50 5.25 13.58
C GLN A 75 11.49 4.08 13.80
N PRO A 76 12.79 4.34 14.04
CA PRO A 76 13.79 3.28 14.18
C PRO A 76 13.47 2.27 15.30
N LYS A 77 12.81 2.72 16.37
CA LYS A 77 12.39 1.86 17.50
C LYS A 77 11.29 0.85 17.14
N ALA A 78 10.67 0.97 15.97
CA ALA A 78 9.70 0.00 15.47
C ALA A 78 10.37 -1.21 14.80
N ALA A 79 11.69 -1.20 14.61
CA ALA A 79 12.42 -2.33 14.03
C ALA A 79 12.45 -3.55 14.95
N GLU A 80 12.10 -4.71 14.42
CA GLU A 80 12.51 -6.00 14.95
C GLU A 80 13.94 -6.35 14.52
N GLU A 81 14.57 -7.34 15.17
CA GLU A 81 15.99 -7.72 15.00
C GLU A 81 16.43 -8.00 13.55
N TYR A 82 15.50 -8.41 12.67
CA TYR A 82 15.76 -8.72 11.26
C TYR A 82 15.51 -7.52 10.32
N ILE A 83 15.11 -6.37 10.85
CA ILE A 83 14.80 -5.18 10.05
C ILE A 83 16.08 -4.39 9.76
N ASN A 84 16.28 -4.07 8.48
CA ASN A 84 17.34 -3.19 8.01
C ASN A 84 16.83 -2.38 6.80
N THR A 85 17.64 -1.45 6.30
CA THR A 85 17.27 -0.60 5.15
C THR A 85 16.92 -1.42 3.90
N GLY A 86 17.55 -2.58 3.68
CA GLY A 86 17.21 -3.45 2.56
C GLY A 86 15.86 -4.14 2.74
N SER A 87 15.58 -4.68 3.93
CA SER A 87 14.35 -5.43 4.17
C SER A 87 13.09 -4.57 4.12
N ILE A 88 13.17 -3.28 4.49
CA ILE A 88 12.00 -2.38 4.40
C ILE A 88 11.52 -2.12 2.96
N TYR A 89 12.30 -2.44 1.93
CA TYR A 89 11.84 -2.43 0.53
C TYR A 89 10.87 -3.57 0.20
N LEU A 90 10.65 -4.52 1.12
CA LEU A 90 9.52 -5.46 1.03
C LEU A 90 8.16 -4.75 1.00
N CYS A 91 8.11 -3.45 1.32
CA CYS A 91 6.93 -2.62 1.04
C CYS A 91 6.47 -2.72 -0.41
N THR A 92 7.40 -2.87 -1.37
CA THR A 92 7.11 -2.94 -2.82
C THR A 92 6.18 -4.11 -3.21
N PHE A 93 6.03 -5.12 -2.36
CA PHE A 93 5.02 -6.16 -2.55
C PHE A 93 3.58 -5.63 -2.54
N GLY A 94 3.33 -4.43 -2.00
CA GLY A 94 2.04 -3.75 -2.14
C GLY A 94 1.83 -3.07 -3.51
N LEU A 95 2.76 -3.21 -4.46
CA LEU A 95 2.73 -2.56 -5.78
C LEU A 95 2.53 -3.52 -6.96
N LEU A 96 2.21 -4.79 -6.72
CA LEU A 96 2.04 -5.80 -7.79
C LEU A 96 0.99 -5.41 -8.84
N GLN A 97 -0.02 -4.62 -8.48
CA GLN A 97 -1.02 -4.08 -9.42
C GLN A 97 -0.40 -3.24 -10.55
N LEU A 98 0.81 -2.70 -10.37
CA LEU A 98 1.53 -1.96 -11.43
C LEU A 98 1.92 -2.84 -12.62
N GLY A 99 1.85 -4.17 -12.48
CA GLY A 99 2.01 -5.10 -13.61
C GLY A 99 0.82 -5.17 -14.56
N LEU A 100 -0.29 -4.47 -14.28
CA LEU A 100 -1.46 -4.43 -15.15
C LEU A 100 -1.23 -3.53 -16.39
N PRO A 101 -1.72 -3.93 -17.58
CA PRO A 101 -1.58 -3.11 -18.79
C PRO A 101 -2.31 -1.78 -18.65
N ALA A 102 -1.84 -0.70 -19.27
CA ALA A 102 -2.42 0.64 -19.14
C ALA A 102 -3.92 0.72 -19.54
N SER A 103 -4.38 -0.18 -20.43
CA SER A 103 -5.78 -0.27 -20.87
C SER A 103 -6.71 -0.97 -19.87
N ASP A 104 -6.17 -1.55 -18.79
CA ASP A 104 -6.92 -2.36 -17.84
C ASP A 104 -8.04 -1.57 -17.15
N PRO A 105 -9.23 -2.17 -16.90
CA PRO A 105 -10.30 -1.54 -16.15
C PRO A 105 -9.88 -1.01 -14.77
N PHE A 106 -8.85 -1.61 -14.16
CA PHE A 106 -8.23 -1.11 -12.94
C PHE A 106 -7.73 0.32 -13.08
N TRP A 107 -7.21 0.71 -14.25
CA TRP A 107 -6.73 2.07 -14.54
C TRP A 107 -7.79 2.95 -15.21
N THR A 108 -8.59 2.38 -16.11
CA THR A 108 -9.45 3.16 -17.01
C THR A 108 -10.86 3.41 -16.45
N ARG A 109 -11.36 2.58 -15.53
CA ARG A 109 -12.70 2.80 -14.97
C ARG A 109 -12.71 4.01 -14.04
N PRO A 110 -13.75 4.88 -14.13
CA PRO A 110 -13.90 5.99 -13.21
C PRO A 110 -14.18 5.48 -11.81
N GLN A 111 -13.77 6.25 -10.81
CA GLN A 111 -14.15 5.98 -9.42
C GLN A 111 -15.64 6.28 -9.28
N ARG A 112 -16.44 5.28 -8.91
CA ARG A 112 -17.86 5.49 -8.60
C ARG A 112 -17.94 6.13 -7.22
N ALA A 113 -18.71 7.21 -7.07
CA ALA A 113 -19.07 7.72 -5.76
C ALA A 113 -19.79 6.60 -5.00
N VAL A 114 -19.35 6.31 -3.77
CA VAL A 114 -20.14 5.46 -2.89
C VAL A 114 -21.30 6.34 -2.44
N ASP A 115 -22.51 6.02 -2.89
CA ASP A 115 -23.71 6.67 -2.39
C ASP A 115 -23.72 6.46 -0.87
N ALA A 116 -23.63 7.55 -0.11
CA ALA A 116 -23.62 7.49 1.34
C ALA A 116 -24.99 6.98 1.80
N THR A 117 -25.05 5.70 2.19
CA THR A 117 -26.16 5.10 2.93
C THR A 117 -25.99 5.31 4.41
#